data_AF-A0A101FY46-F1
#
_entry.id   AF-A0A101FY46-F1
#
_cell.length_a   1.000
_cell.length_b   1.000
_cell.length_c   1.000
_cell.angle_alpha   90.00
_cell.angle_beta   90.00
_cell.angle_gamma   90.00
#
_symmetry.space_group_name_H-M   'P 1'
#
loop_
_entity.id
_entity.type
_entity.pdbx_description
1 polymer ?
#
loop_
_entity_poly.entity_id
_entity_poly.type
_entity_poly.pdbx_seq_one_letter_code
_entity_poly.pdbx_strand_id
1 'polypeptide(L)'
;PRRDSSLEALARLKPAFKEGGTVTAGNSSGLNDGAAALLLMSESKAQELHLQPMARVVASAAAGVDPRIMGIGPVPATRKVLQRAGLQMEDVGLVELNEAFAAQSLAVMQELHLSPEITNVNGGAIALGHPLGCSGARILTTLLHEMGRRAPSQPRPFYGLATLCVGVGQGESMIVEWLAG
;
A
#
# COMPACT_ATOMS: atom_id res chain seq x y z
N PRO A 1 -7.75 6.79 -14.54
CA PRO A 1 -8.29 5.41 -14.67
C PRO A 1 -9.02 5.18 -16.01
N ARG A 2 -8.76 4.04 -16.67
CA ARG A 2 -9.48 3.61 -17.89
C ARG A 2 -10.69 2.76 -17.51
N ARG A 3 -11.88 3.37 -17.49
CA ARG A 3 -13.15 2.70 -17.11
C ARG A 3 -13.63 1.69 -18.15
N ASP A 4 -13.11 1.77 -19.35
CA ASP A 4 -13.34 0.92 -20.52
C ASP A 4 -12.40 -0.30 -20.58
N SER A 5 -11.60 -0.55 -19.53
CA SER A 5 -10.69 -1.69 -19.48
C SER A 5 -11.44 -3.02 -19.55
N SER A 6 -10.97 -3.95 -20.37
CA SER A 6 -11.47 -5.33 -20.45
C SER A 6 -10.32 -6.33 -20.53
N LEU A 7 -10.59 -7.60 -20.20
CA LEU A 7 -9.60 -8.67 -20.31
C LEU A 7 -9.12 -8.84 -21.76
N GLU A 8 -10.00 -8.70 -22.74
CA GLU A 8 -9.68 -8.79 -24.16
C GLU A 8 -8.75 -7.65 -24.59
N ALA A 9 -8.99 -6.43 -24.11
CA ALA A 9 -8.14 -5.29 -24.38
C ALA A 9 -6.75 -5.48 -23.75
N LEU A 10 -6.69 -5.92 -22.49
CA LEU A 10 -5.45 -6.17 -21.76
C LEU A 10 -4.61 -7.29 -22.40
N ALA A 11 -5.25 -8.37 -22.87
CA ALA A 11 -4.59 -9.50 -23.51
C ALA A 11 -3.93 -9.16 -24.86
N ARG A 12 -4.36 -8.08 -25.52
CA ARG A 12 -3.79 -7.62 -26.80
C ARG A 12 -2.56 -6.72 -26.62
N LEU A 13 -2.25 -6.31 -25.40
CA LEU A 13 -1.14 -5.39 -25.14
C LEU A 13 0.21 -6.09 -25.35
N LYS A 14 1.11 -5.40 -26.05
CA LYS A 14 2.47 -5.89 -26.25
C LYS A 14 3.29 -5.79 -24.95
N PRO A 15 4.25 -6.71 -24.72
CA PRO A 15 5.19 -6.61 -23.60
C PRO A 15 5.97 -5.30 -23.65
N ALA A 16 6.16 -4.66 -22.49
CA ALA A 16 6.76 -3.32 -22.40
C ALA A 16 8.29 -3.34 -22.21
N PHE A 17 8.85 -4.41 -21.61
CA PHE A 17 10.26 -4.41 -21.16
C PHE A 17 11.15 -5.44 -21.85
N LYS A 18 10.58 -6.57 -22.29
CA LYS A 18 11.32 -7.68 -22.90
C LYS A 18 10.44 -8.39 -23.92
N GLU A 19 11.03 -8.79 -25.04
CA GLU A 19 10.38 -9.66 -26.01
C GLU A 19 9.94 -10.98 -25.36
N GLY A 20 8.70 -11.40 -25.61
CA GLY A 20 8.08 -12.56 -24.95
C GLY A 20 7.81 -12.38 -23.45
N GLY A 21 7.96 -11.18 -22.88
CA GLY A 21 7.64 -10.90 -21.49
C GLY A 21 6.14 -10.85 -21.20
N THR A 22 5.76 -10.82 -19.92
CA THR A 22 4.36 -10.78 -19.48
C THR A 22 3.91 -9.41 -18.97
N VAL A 23 4.86 -8.51 -18.71
CA VAL A 23 4.59 -7.15 -18.21
C VAL A 23 4.28 -6.23 -19.39
N THR A 24 3.12 -5.58 -19.33
CA THR A 24 2.58 -4.65 -20.34
C THR A 24 2.19 -3.33 -19.68
N ALA A 25 1.88 -2.32 -20.49
CA ALA A 25 1.37 -1.04 -19.98
C ALA A 25 0.03 -1.17 -19.22
N GLY A 26 -0.74 -2.26 -19.43
CA GLY A 26 -2.03 -2.46 -18.78
C GLY A 26 -1.95 -3.18 -17.43
N ASN A 27 -0.80 -3.78 -17.10
CA ASN A 27 -0.56 -4.45 -15.82
C ASN A 27 0.63 -3.83 -15.05
N SER A 28 0.98 -2.59 -15.40
CA SER A 28 2.00 -1.77 -14.76
C SER A 28 1.39 -0.43 -14.36
N SER A 29 1.87 0.19 -13.28
CA SER A 29 1.52 1.57 -13.00
C SER A 29 2.10 2.52 -14.06
N GLY A 30 1.37 3.60 -14.34
CA GLY A 30 1.85 4.65 -15.24
C GLY A 30 2.96 5.52 -14.66
N LEU A 31 3.51 6.39 -15.52
CA LEU A 31 4.22 7.60 -15.09
C LEU A 31 3.19 8.66 -14.79
N ASN A 32 3.24 9.25 -13.59
CA ASN A 32 2.20 10.14 -13.11
C ASN A 32 2.79 11.31 -12.34
N ASP A 33 2.09 12.43 -12.41
CA ASP A 33 2.33 13.61 -11.58
C ASP A 33 1.31 13.65 -10.44
N GLY A 34 1.76 14.04 -9.25
CA GLY A 34 0.87 14.18 -8.09
C GLY A 34 1.61 14.50 -6.81
N ALA A 35 0.86 15.00 -5.83
CA ALA A 35 1.35 15.30 -4.49
C ALA A 35 0.37 14.81 -3.43
N ALA A 36 0.89 14.43 -2.27
CA ALA A 36 0.13 14.07 -1.08
C ALA A 36 0.90 14.57 0.15
N ALA A 37 0.17 14.96 1.19
CA ALA A 37 0.74 15.48 2.42
C ALA A 37 0.03 14.89 3.63
N LEU A 38 0.78 14.71 4.71
CA LEU A 38 0.31 14.21 5.99
C LEU A 38 0.82 15.15 7.09
N LEU A 39 -0.05 15.49 8.04
CA LEU A 39 0.35 16.22 9.25
C LEU A 39 0.61 15.22 10.37
N LEU A 40 1.87 15.12 10.81
CA LEU A 40 2.27 14.26 11.92
C LEU A 40 2.56 15.11 13.15
N MET A 41 2.17 14.60 14.31
CA MET A 41 2.33 15.27 15.60
C MET A 41 2.62 14.23 16.68
N SER A 42 3.27 14.65 17.77
CA SER A 42 3.20 13.87 19.00
C SER A 42 1.77 13.92 19.55
N GLU A 43 1.36 12.85 20.23
CA GLU A 43 0.07 12.83 20.93
C GLU A 43 -0.08 14.00 21.91
N SER A 44 0.99 14.28 22.67
CA SER A 44 1.01 15.41 23.61
C SER A 44 0.77 16.76 22.93
N LYS A 45 1.32 16.99 21.73
CA LYS A 45 1.13 18.25 21.01
C LYS A 45 -0.26 18.34 20.38
N ALA A 46 -0.79 17.22 19.89
CA ALA A 46 -2.16 17.16 19.40
C ALA A 46 -3.16 17.49 20.52
N GLN A 47 -2.95 16.94 21.73
CA GLN A 47 -3.75 17.25 22.92
C GLN A 47 -3.64 18.72 23.35
N GLU A 48 -2.42 19.26 23.42
CA GLU A 48 -2.16 20.68 23.75
C GLU A 48 -2.91 21.63 22.80
N LEU A 49 -2.97 21.28 21.52
CA LEU A 49 -3.64 22.08 20.49
C LEU A 49 -5.11 21.70 20.27
N HIS A 50 -5.67 20.80 21.08
CA HIS A 50 -7.05 20.30 20.97
C HIS A 50 -7.39 19.73 19.59
N LEU A 51 -6.43 19.09 18.92
CA LEU A 51 -6.60 18.43 17.63
C LEU A 51 -7.02 16.97 17.81
N GLN A 52 -7.91 16.50 16.92
CA GLN A 52 -8.38 15.11 16.90
C GLN A 52 -7.58 14.30 15.87
N PRO A 53 -6.64 13.43 16.29
CA PRO A 53 -5.88 12.62 15.36
C PRO A 53 -6.75 11.57 14.67
N MET A 54 -6.56 11.38 13.36
CA MET A 54 -7.27 10.33 12.60
C MET A 54 -6.80 8.93 13.02
N ALA A 55 -5.48 8.76 13.17
CA ALA A 55 -4.84 7.49 13.42
C ALA A 55 -3.52 7.67 14.17
N ARG A 56 -3.03 6.57 14.74
CA ARG A 56 -1.70 6.44 15.36
C ARG A 56 -0.79 5.63 14.47
N VAL A 57 0.45 6.09 14.26
CA VAL A 57 1.51 5.25 13.69
C VAL A 57 1.96 4.27 14.78
N VAL A 58 1.71 2.97 14.58
CA VAL A 58 2.07 1.91 15.54
C VAL A 58 3.53 1.52 15.36
N ALA A 59 3.92 1.24 14.11
CA ALA A 59 5.29 0.90 13.76
C ALA A 59 5.53 1.14 12.26
N SER A 60 6.79 1.34 11.89
CA SER A 60 7.27 1.27 10.51
C SER A 60 8.51 0.38 10.40
N ALA A 61 8.76 -0.15 9.20
CA ALA A 61 9.95 -0.92 8.94
C ALA A 61 10.33 -0.93 7.46
N ALA A 62 11.63 -0.70 7.22
CA ALA A 62 12.26 -0.98 5.95
C ALA A 62 12.98 -2.34 5.96
N ALA A 63 13.05 -2.98 4.81
CA ALA A 63 13.86 -4.17 4.56
C ALA A 63 14.53 -4.14 3.18
N GLY A 64 15.71 -4.75 3.06
CA GLY A 64 16.42 -4.92 1.79
C GLY A 64 16.19 -6.31 1.19
N VAL A 65 16.24 -6.39 -0.15
CA VAL A 65 16.13 -7.61 -0.95
C VAL A 65 17.13 -7.54 -2.13
N ASP A 66 17.34 -8.66 -2.82
CA ASP A 66 18.15 -8.63 -4.06
C ASP A 66 17.51 -7.64 -5.07
N PRO A 67 18.28 -6.68 -5.63
CA PRO A 67 17.77 -5.67 -6.55
C PRO A 67 17.02 -6.24 -7.76
N ARG A 68 17.37 -7.46 -8.20
CA ARG A 68 16.72 -8.14 -9.34
C ARG A 68 15.29 -8.58 -9.04
N ILE A 69 14.93 -8.69 -7.77
CA ILE A 69 13.59 -9.06 -7.30
C ILE A 69 13.00 -7.98 -6.39
N MET A 70 13.39 -6.71 -6.58
CA MET A 70 12.99 -5.58 -5.74
C MET A 70 11.48 -5.49 -5.45
N GLY A 71 10.64 -5.97 -6.37
CA GLY A 71 9.20 -6.06 -6.20
C GLY A 71 8.75 -6.85 -4.95
N ILE A 72 9.56 -7.78 -4.44
CA ILE A 72 9.24 -8.56 -3.24
C ILE A 72 9.54 -7.82 -1.93
N GLY A 73 10.15 -6.64 -1.98
CA GLY A 73 10.50 -5.82 -0.82
C GLY A 73 9.42 -5.68 0.26
N PRO A 74 8.13 -5.52 -0.09
CA PRO A 74 7.03 -5.50 0.88
C PRO A 74 6.97 -6.72 1.82
N VAL A 75 7.37 -7.92 1.37
CA VAL A 75 7.25 -9.15 2.16
C VAL A 75 8.10 -9.09 3.44
N PRO A 76 9.44 -8.93 3.36
CA PRO A 76 10.24 -8.81 4.58
C PRO A 76 9.97 -7.53 5.36
N ALA A 77 9.60 -6.43 4.70
CA ALA A 77 9.24 -5.18 5.37
C ALA A 77 7.98 -5.35 6.24
N THR A 78 6.95 -6.01 5.69
CA THR A 78 5.70 -6.28 6.40
C THR A 78 5.89 -7.27 7.54
N ARG A 79 6.61 -8.38 7.32
CA ARG A 79 6.93 -9.33 8.41
C ARG A 79 7.67 -8.62 9.56
N LYS A 80 8.60 -7.72 9.25
CA LYS A 80 9.36 -6.94 10.23
C LYS A 80 8.52 -5.91 10.97
N VAL A 81 7.60 -5.20 10.29
CA VAL A 81 6.75 -4.20 10.96
C VAL A 81 5.71 -4.87 11.87
N LEU A 82 5.14 -6.01 11.45
CA LEU A 82 4.23 -6.80 12.27
C LEU A 82 4.91 -7.31 13.54
N GLN A 83 6.13 -7.85 13.42
CA GLN A 83 6.94 -8.24 14.58
C GLN A 83 7.20 -7.06 15.53
N ARG A 84 7.55 -5.88 15.00
CA ARG A 84 7.76 -4.67 15.82
C ARG A 84 6.50 -4.19 16.51
N ALA A 85 5.35 -4.32 15.86
CA ALA A 85 4.06 -3.94 16.41
C ALA A 85 3.48 -4.99 17.39
N GLY A 86 4.06 -6.20 17.44
CA GLY A 86 3.49 -7.31 18.20
C GLY A 86 2.17 -7.83 17.62
N LEU A 87 2.00 -7.71 16.29
CA LEU A 87 0.79 -8.08 15.55
C LEU A 87 1.05 -9.25 14.60
N GLN A 88 -0.02 -9.90 14.17
CA GLN A 88 -0.05 -10.85 13.08
C GLN A 88 -0.80 -10.27 11.87
N MET A 89 -0.72 -10.92 10.72
CA MET A 89 -1.37 -10.42 9.50
C MET A 89 -2.90 -10.43 9.65
N GLU A 90 -3.44 -11.36 10.43
CA GLU A 90 -4.87 -11.54 10.70
C GLU A 90 -5.45 -10.39 11.54
N ASP A 91 -4.60 -9.64 12.26
CA ASP A 91 -5.01 -8.46 13.03
C ASP A 91 -5.24 -7.22 12.14
N VAL A 92 -4.79 -7.26 10.88
CA VAL A 92 -4.89 -6.12 9.96
C VAL A 92 -6.20 -6.20 9.17
N GLY A 93 -7.05 -5.17 9.33
CA GLY A 93 -8.37 -5.14 8.70
C GLY A 93 -8.41 -4.40 7.34
N LEU A 94 -7.35 -3.68 6.96
CA LEU A 94 -7.28 -3.00 5.67
C LEU A 94 -5.83 -2.83 5.19
N VAL A 95 -5.60 -3.00 3.89
CA VAL A 95 -4.26 -2.97 3.28
C VAL A 95 -4.24 -2.07 2.05
N GLU A 96 -3.26 -1.18 1.99
CA GLU A 96 -2.83 -0.53 0.75
C GLU A 96 -1.43 -1.04 0.36
N LEU A 97 -1.39 -1.87 -0.67
CA LEU A 97 -0.17 -2.40 -1.29
C LEU A 97 0.05 -1.67 -2.62
N ASN A 98 1.16 -0.95 -2.76
CA ASN A 98 1.43 -0.23 -4.01
C ASN A 98 1.58 -1.19 -5.21
N GLU A 99 0.85 -0.90 -6.29
CA GLU A 99 0.80 -1.72 -7.51
C GLU A 99 1.75 -1.23 -8.60
N ALA A 100 3.06 -1.20 -8.34
CA ALA A 100 4.03 -0.80 -9.37
C ALA A 100 3.92 -1.70 -10.63
N PHE A 101 3.75 -3.00 -10.40
CA PHE A 101 3.52 -4.03 -11.42
C PHE A 101 2.59 -5.09 -10.83
N ALA A 102 1.65 -5.61 -11.61
CA ALA A 102 0.74 -6.67 -11.16
C ALA A 102 1.53 -7.92 -10.70
N ALA A 103 2.62 -8.25 -11.41
CA ALA A 103 3.46 -9.41 -11.09
C ALA A 103 4.01 -9.37 -9.66
N GLN A 104 4.53 -8.22 -9.21
CA GLN A 104 5.03 -8.11 -7.84
C GLN A 104 3.91 -8.05 -6.82
N SER A 105 2.82 -7.34 -7.12
CA SER A 105 1.68 -7.23 -6.20
C SER A 105 1.09 -8.60 -5.89
N LEU A 106 0.88 -9.42 -6.93
CA LEU A 106 0.40 -10.79 -6.78
C LEU A 106 1.37 -11.65 -5.97
N ALA A 107 2.68 -11.55 -6.23
CA ALA A 107 3.69 -12.28 -5.46
C ALA A 107 3.69 -11.89 -3.97
N VAL A 108 3.59 -10.59 -3.67
CA VAL A 108 3.51 -10.08 -2.29
C VAL A 108 2.23 -10.54 -1.62
N MET A 109 1.07 -10.45 -2.29
CA MET A 109 -0.20 -10.92 -1.75
C MET A 109 -0.17 -12.42 -1.45
N GLN A 110 0.45 -13.21 -2.32
CA GLN A 110 0.60 -14.65 -2.10
C GLN A 110 1.50 -14.96 -0.89
N GLU A 111 2.66 -14.31 -0.79
CA GLU A 111 3.65 -14.53 0.29
C GLU A 111 3.22 -14.04 1.68
N LEU A 112 2.32 -13.06 1.72
CA LEU A 112 1.75 -12.50 2.94
C LEU A 112 0.31 -12.97 3.18
N HIS A 113 -0.22 -13.86 2.33
CA HIS A 113 -1.59 -14.37 2.39
C HIS A 113 -2.66 -13.25 2.47
N LEU A 114 -2.45 -12.17 1.72
CA LEU A 114 -3.36 -11.03 1.71
C LEU A 114 -4.67 -11.36 0.99
N SER A 115 -5.79 -11.07 1.66
CA SER A 115 -7.11 -11.16 1.04
C SER A 115 -7.35 -9.99 0.07
N PRO A 116 -7.87 -10.24 -1.14
CA PRO A 116 -8.32 -9.18 -2.05
C PRO A 116 -9.42 -8.29 -1.45
N GLU A 117 -10.23 -8.82 -0.53
CA GLU A 117 -11.38 -8.10 0.08
C GLU A 117 -10.96 -6.92 0.97
N ILE A 118 -9.71 -6.92 1.43
CA ILE A 118 -9.15 -5.86 2.28
C ILE A 118 -7.99 -5.12 1.62
N THR A 119 -7.55 -5.55 0.43
CA THR A 119 -6.36 -5.00 -0.23
C THR A 119 -6.75 -4.10 -1.39
N ASN A 120 -6.32 -2.84 -1.38
CA ASN A 120 -6.56 -1.85 -2.44
C ASN A 120 -8.03 -1.77 -2.87
N VAL A 121 -8.94 -1.77 -1.89
CA VAL A 121 -10.41 -1.86 -2.11
C VAL A 121 -11.00 -0.71 -2.94
N ASN A 122 -10.25 0.39 -3.09
CA ASN A 122 -10.61 1.55 -3.91
C ASN A 122 -9.80 1.63 -5.23
N GLY A 123 -9.14 0.53 -5.60
CA GLY A 123 -8.17 0.46 -6.69
C GLY A 123 -6.77 0.92 -6.28
N GLY A 124 -5.75 0.39 -6.95
CA GLY A 124 -4.36 0.74 -6.70
C GLY A 124 -3.67 1.46 -7.86
N ALA A 125 -2.34 1.44 -7.84
CA ALA A 125 -1.49 2.26 -8.72
C ALA A 125 -1.56 1.89 -10.21
N ILE A 126 -2.00 0.68 -10.57
CA ILE A 126 -2.24 0.35 -11.99
C ILE A 126 -3.37 1.22 -12.57
N ALA A 127 -4.41 1.48 -11.77
CA ALA A 127 -5.56 2.30 -12.19
C ALA A 127 -5.39 3.79 -11.88
N LEU A 128 -4.82 4.10 -10.70
CA LEU A 128 -4.74 5.44 -10.13
C LEU A 128 -3.42 6.15 -10.48
N GLY A 129 -2.37 5.40 -10.78
CA GLY A 129 -1.04 5.93 -11.08
C GLY A 129 -0.04 5.86 -9.94
N HIS A 130 1.24 6.06 -10.28
CA HIS A 130 2.38 5.94 -9.37
C HIS A 130 3.34 7.15 -9.46
N PRO A 131 2.95 8.33 -8.92
CA PRO A 131 3.87 9.44 -8.78
C PRO A 131 4.92 9.07 -7.71
N LEU A 132 6.15 8.76 -8.13
CA LEU A 132 7.16 8.03 -7.33
C LEU A 132 7.34 8.60 -5.91
N GLY A 133 7.69 9.88 -5.79
CA GLY A 133 7.91 10.53 -4.49
C GLY A 133 6.64 10.77 -3.67
N CYS A 134 5.46 10.73 -4.30
CA CYS A 134 4.16 10.96 -3.65
C CYS A 134 3.52 9.65 -3.17
N SER A 135 3.85 8.52 -3.79
CA SER A 135 3.06 7.29 -3.66
C SER A 135 2.97 6.73 -2.26
N GLY A 136 4.01 6.86 -1.44
CA GLY A 136 3.99 6.44 -0.03
C GLY A 136 2.99 7.24 0.79
N ALA A 137 3.01 8.58 0.68
CA ALA A 137 2.03 9.44 1.35
C ALA A 137 0.62 9.18 0.79
N ARG A 138 0.50 8.98 -0.52
CA ARG A 138 -0.78 8.76 -1.21
C ARG A 138 -1.45 7.43 -0.82
N ILE A 139 -0.74 6.29 -0.73
CA ILE A 139 -1.33 5.03 -0.20
C ILE A 139 -1.83 5.25 1.22
N LEU A 140 -1.05 5.94 2.05
CA LEU A 140 -1.40 6.13 3.44
C LEU A 140 -2.62 7.05 3.59
N THR A 141 -2.72 8.11 2.79
CA THR A 141 -3.93 8.94 2.71
C THR A 141 -5.15 8.11 2.30
N THR A 142 -5.05 7.31 1.22
CA THR A 142 -6.15 6.43 0.78
C THR A 142 -6.57 5.48 1.91
N LEU A 143 -5.60 4.83 2.55
CA LEU A 143 -5.80 3.90 3.66
C LEU A 143 -6.59 4.56 4.80
N LEU A 144 -6.12 5.71 5.29
CA LEU A 144 -6.75 6.39 6.43
C LEU A 144 -8.18 6.84 6.14
N HIS A 145 -8.45 7.38 4.94
CA HIS A 145 -9.80 7.79 4.59
C HIS A 145 -10.75 6.60 4.41
N GLU A 146 -10.27 5.47 3.91
CA GLU A 146 -11.06 4.24 3.82
C GLU A 146 -11.28 3.59 5.19
N MET A 147 -10.26 3.60 6.06
CA MET A 147 -10.42 3.19 7.46
C MET A 147 -11.51 4.01 8.13
N GLY A 148 -11.54 5.34 7.94
CA GLY A 148 -12.60 6.19 8.48
C GLY A 148 -13.99 5.86 7.96
N ARG A 149 -14.13 5.50 6.67
CA ARG A 149 -15.42 5.05 6.11
C ARG A 149 -15.89 3.73 6.70
N ARG A 150 -14.97 2.81 7.00
CA ARG A 150 -15.27 1.48 7.56
C ARG A 150 -15.36 1.47 9.08
N ALA A 151 -14.74 2.42 9.76
CA ALA A 151 -14.62 2.46 11.21
C ALA A 151 -15.93 2.24 12.00
N PRO A 152 -17.10 2.75 11.57
CA PRO A 152 -18.36 2.51 12.28
C PRO A 152 -18.77 1.03 12.36
N SER A 153 -18.29 0.18 11.45
CA SER A 153 -18.62 -1.26 11.38
C SER A 153 -17.44 -2.19 11.69
N GLN A 154 -16.27 -1.65 12.03
CA GLN A 154 -15.07 -2.44 12.30
C GLN A 154 -14.81 -2.57 13.81
N PRO A 155 -14.35 -3.75 14.29
CA PRO A 155 -13.95 -3.91 15.68
C PRO A 155 -12.72 -3.03 15.99
N ARG A 156 -12.57 -2.67 17.26
CA ARG A 156 -11.39 -1.96 17.77
C ARG A 156 -10.48 -2.94 18.54
N PRO A 157 -9.14 -2.82 18.43
CA PRO A 157 -8.41 -1.89 17.57
C PRO A 157 -8.59 -2.20 16.07
N PHE A 158 -8.63 -1.17 15.23
CA PHE A 158 -8.74 -1.32 13.78
C PHE A 158 -7.42 -0.93 13.12
N TYR A 159 -6.63 -1.94 12.74
CA TYR A 159 -5.31 -1.75 12.14
C TYR A 159 -5.36 -1.72 10.61
N GLY A 160 -4.53 -0.85 10.03
CA GLY A 160 -4.29 -0.75 8.60
C GLY A 160 -2.80 -0.91 8.28
N LEU A 161 -2.50 -1.49 7.13
CA LEU A 161 -1.15 -1.66 6.59
C LEU A 161 -0.98 -0.86 5.29
N ALA A 162 0.03 -0.01 5.23
CA ALA A 162 0.49 0.58 3.97
C ALA A 162 1.87 -0.01 3.63
N THR A 163 2.07 -0.53 2.42
CA THR A 163 3.34 -1.13 2.01
C THR A 163 3.66 -0.93 0.53
N LEU A 164 4.95 -0.79 0.21
CA LEU A 164 5.43 -0.62 -1.16
C LEU A 164 6.83 -1.20 -1.38
N CYS A 165 7.08 -1.67 -2.61
CA CYS A 165 8.43 -1.94 -3.09
C CYS A 165 9.14 -0.63 -3.41
N VAL A 166 10.47 -0.65 -3.33
CA VAL A 166 11.34 0.48 -3.62
C VAL A 166 12.44 0.01 -4.55
N GLY A 167 12.72 0.82 -5.57
CA GLY A 167 13.81 0.56 -6.53
C GLY A 167 15.12 0.26 -5.83
N VAL A 168 16.05 -0.39 -6.53
CA VAL A 168 17.35 -0.85 -6.00
C VAL A 168 17.29 -1.89 -4.86
N GLY A 169 16.12 -2.49 -4.60
CA GLY A 169 16.02 -3.69 -3.75
C GLY A 169 15.64 -3.38 -2.31
N GLN A 170 14.57 -2.61 -2.10
CA GLN A 170 14.06 -2.33 -0.77
C GLN A 170 12.53 -2.45 -0.72
N GLY A 171 11.97 -2.49 0.49
CA GLY A 171 10.55 -2.28 0.74
C GLY A 171 10.34 -1.55 2.05
N GLU A 172 9.20 -0.86 2.15
CA GLU A 172 8.79 -0.11 3.34
C GLU A 172 7.35 -0.50 3.70
N SER A 173 7.10 -0.68 4.99
CA SER A 173 5.77 -1.01 5.52
C SER A 173 5.48 -0.20 6.78
N MET A 174 4.25 0.28 6.92
CA MET A 174 3.77 1.01 8.09
C MET A 174 2.44 0.43 8.57
N ILE A 175 2.35 0.20 9.88
CA ILE A 175 1.09 -0.13 10.57
C ILE A 175 0.54 1.14 11.22
N VAL A 176 -0.74 1.40 10.97
CA VAL A 176 -1.51 2.45 11.63
C VAL A 176 -2.71 1.87 12.35
N GLU A 177 -3.11 2.52 13.43
CA GLU A 177 -4.34 2.21 14.16
C GLU A 177 -5.31 3.36 14.01
N TRP A 178 -6.54 3.08 13.58
CA TRP A 178 -7.59 4.09 13.52
C TRP A 178 -7.92 4.57 14.94
N LEU A 179 -7.98 5.89 15.14
CA LEU A 179 -8.32 6.50 16.43
C LEU A 179 -9.69 7.18 16.39
N ALA A 180 -9.95 8.00 15.37
CA ALA A 180 -11.12 8.87 15.35
C ALA A 180 -12.45 8.11 15.54
N GLY A 181 -13.30 8.63 16.42
CA GLY A 181 -14.58 8.05 16.83
C GLY A 181 -15.23 8.92 17.88
#